data_AF-A0A662YNA0-F1
#
_entry.id   AF-A0A662YNA0-F1
#
_cell.length_a   1.000
_cell.length_b   1.000
_cell.length_c   1.000
_cell.angle_alpha   90.00
_cell.angle_beta   90.00
_cell.angle_gamma   90.00
#
_symmetry.space_group_name_H-M   'P 1'
#
loop_
_entity.id
_entity.type
_entity.pdbx_description
1 polymer ?
#
loop_
_entity_poly.entity_id
_entity_poly.type
_entity_poly.pdbx_seq_one_letter_code
_entity_poly.pdbx_strand_id
1 'polypeptide(L)'
;MRDRIEVAKLDGSQRRVLFDDDLVNPRAIITDSANGHLYWTDWNREAPKIETSYMDGTNRRILVKDDLGLPNGLTYDSHSSQLCWADAGMLVQPWWRGGA
;
A
#
# COMPACT_ATOMS: atom_id res chain seq x y z
N MET A 1 11.58 -15.27 -3.63
CA MET A 1 10.56 -15.27 -2.55
C MET A 1 9.39 -14.43 -3.05
N ARG A 2 8.15 -14.79 -2.72
CA ARG A 2 6.98 -13.93 -2.99
C ARG A 2 6.81 -12.96 -1.84
N ASP A 3 6.53 -11.69 -2.16
CA ASP A 3 6.17 -10.70 -1.16
C ASP A 3 4.78 -11.00 -0.60
N ARG A 4 4.60 -10.71 0.68
CA ARG A 4 3.38 -11.08 1.41
C ARG A 4 3.09 -10.10 2.52
N ILE A 5 1.82 -9.93 2.81
CA ILE A 5 1.32 -9.24 4.00
C ILE A 5 0.78 -10.30 4.94
N GLU A 6 1.27 -10.30 6.17
CA GLU A 6 0.97 -11.30 7.19
C GLU A 6 0.54 -10.62 8.49
N VAL A 7 -0.20 -11.37 9.29
CA VAL A 7 -0.61 -10.97 10.64
C VAL A 7 -0.18 -12.03 11.63
N ALA A 8 0.18 -11.61 12.84
CA ALA A 8 0.49 -12.49 13.97
C ALA A 8 0.14 -11.79 15.28
N LYS A 9 0.05 -12.56 16.36
CA LYS A 9 0.05 -12.00 17.72
C LYS A 9 1.41 -11.39 18.05
N LEU A 10 1.44 -10.54 19.07
CA LEU A 10 2.70 -9.91 19.55
C LEU A 10 3.74 -10.93 20.03
N ASP A 11 3.29 -12.10 20.48
CA ASP A 11 4.17 -13.23 20.86
C ASP A 11 4.66 -14.06 19.65
N GLY A 12 4.32 -13.64 18.42
CA GLY A 12 4.65 -14.32 17.18
C GLY A 12 3.78 -15.55 16.86
N SER A 13 2.87 -15.93 17.75
CA SER A 13 1.93 -17.04 17.51
C SER A 13 0.81 -16.64 16.55
N GLN A 14 0.08 -17.64 16.06
CA GLN A 14 -1.06 -17.46 15.15
C GLN A 14 -0.73 -16.63 13.90
N ARG A 15 0.49 -16.81 13.36
CA ARG A 15 0.89 -16.20 12.10
C ARG A 15 0.03 -16.72 10.96
N ARG A 16 -0.54 -15.80 10.18
CA ARG A 16 -1.36 -16.10 8.99
C ARG A 16 -0.98 -15.14 7.87
N VAL A 17 -0.96 -15.67 6.65
CA VAL A 17 -0.87 -14.89 5.42
C VAL A 17 -2.24 -14.27 5.12
N LEU A 18 -2.28 -12.94 4.97
CA LEU A 18 -3.47 -12.23 4.50
C LEU A 18 -3.44 -12.14 2.97
N PHE A 19 -2.31 -11.73 2.40
CA PHE A 19 -2.12 -11.55 0.96
C PHE A 19 -0.76 -12.07 0.51
N ASP A 20 -0.73 -12.85 -0.56
CA ASP A 20 0.50 -13.35 -1.22
C ASP A 20 0.42 -13.29 -2.76
N ASP A 21 -0.58 -12.57 -3.27
CA ASP A 21 -0.85 -12.33 -4.68
C ASP A 21 -0.84 -10.83 -5.00
N ASP A 22 -0.46 -10.48 -6.23
CA ASP A 22 -0.43 -9.10 -6.73
C ASP A 22 0.26 -8.12 -5.77
N LEU A 23 1.37 -8.56 -5.17
CA LEU A 23 2.29 -7.76 -4.37
C LEU A 23 3.65 -7.84 -5.04
N VAL A 24 4.19 -6.69 -5.44
CA VAL A 24 5.49 -6.61 -6.11
C VAL A 24 6.51 -5.95 -5.22
N ASN A 25 6.17 -4.82 -4.60
CA ASN A 25 7.04 -4.14 -3.67
C ASN A 25 6.25 -3.44 -2.54
N PRO A 26 5.55 -4.18 -1.65
CA PRO A 26 4.88 -3.58 -0.50
C PRO A 26 5.88 -2.88 0.44
N ARG A 27 5.52 -1.71 1.00
CA ARG A 27 6.42 -0.91 1.87
C ARG A 27 5.77 -0.41 3.14
N ALA A 28 4.95 0.64 3.08
CA ALA A 28 4.30 1.16 4.28
C ALA A 28 3.02 0.39 4.56
N ILE A 29 2.69 0.18 5.83
CA ILE A 29 1.45 -0.46 6.27
C ILE A 29 0.96 0.22 7.54
N ILE A 30 -0.34 0.54 7.59
CA ILE A 30 -0.99 1.12 8.77
C ILE A 30 -2.38 0.51 8.94
N THR A 31 -2.91 0.62 10.15
CA THR A 31 -4.25 0.13 10.50
C THR A 31 -5.10 1.27 11.02
N ASP A 32 -6.34 1.33 10.59
CA ASP A 32 -7.41 2.03 11.31
C ASP A 32 -8.19 0.98 12.10
N SER A 33 -7.73 0.72 13.34
CA SER A 33 -8.31 -0.32 14.18
C SER A 33 -9.75 -0.02 14.62
N ALA A 34 -10.15 1.26 14.66
CA ALA A 34 -11.49 1.65 15.06
C ALA A 34 -12.52 1.25 13.98
N ASN A 35 -12.16 1.39 12.71
CA ASN A 35 -13.03 1.00 11.60
C ASN A 35 -12.63 -0.33 10.93
N GLY A 36 -11.64 -1.04 11.47
CA GLY A 36 -11.22 -2.37 11.01
C GLY A 36 -10.52 -2.39 9.65
N HIS A 37 -9.87 -1.30 9.25
CA HIS A 37 -9.18 -1.21 7.95
C HIS A 37 -7.67 -1.41 8.06
N LEU A 38 -7.12 -2.01 7.02
CA LEU A 38 -5.70 -2.10 6.73
C LEU A 38 -5.42 -1.28 5.47
N TYR A 39 -4.32 -0.53 5.46
CA TYR A 39 -3.86 0.20 4.28
C TYR A 39 -2.38 -0.05 4.08
N TRP A 40 -1.94 -0.18 2.84
CA TRP A 40 -0.53 -0.33 2.50
C TRP A 40 -0.17 0.32 1.18
N THR A 41 1.11 0.61 1.01
CA THR A 41 1.68 1.05 -0.26
C THR A 41 2.40 -0.10 -0.95
N ASP A 42 2.28 -0.19 -2.27
CA ASP A 42 3.13 -0.99 -3.15
C ASP A 42 3.77 -0.06 -4.17
N TRP A 43 5.10 0.05 -4.12
CA TRP A 43 5.86 0.99 -4.96
C TRP A 43 6.34 0.35 -6.27
N ASN A 44 5.69 -0.71 -6.75
CA ASN A 44 5.93 -1.25 -8.09
C ASN A 44 6.10 -0.13 -9.12
N ARG A 45 7.28 -0.03 -9.76
CA ARG A 45 7.57 1.07 -10.71
C ARG A 45 6.70 1.04 -11.96
N GLU A 46 6.13 -0.11 -12.30
CA GLU A 46 5.25 -0.26 -13.46
C GLU A 46 3.79 0.09 -13.14
N ALA A 47 3.36 -0.17 -11.90
CA ALA A 47 1.98 0.02 -11.46
C ALA A 47 1.93 0.30 -9.95
N PRO A 48 2.41 1.49 -9.49
CA PRO A 48 2.41 1.82 -8.08
C PRO A 48 0.97 1.98 -7.60
N LYS A 49 0.70 1.52 -6.37
CA LYS A 49 -0.65 1.53 -5.82
C LYS A 49 -0.65 1.70 -4.30
N ILE A 50 -1.73 2.29 -3.81
CA ILE A 50 -2.11 2.25 -2.41
C ILE A 50 -3.37 1.39 -2.34
N GLU A 51 -3.33 0.37 -1.51
CA GLU A 51 -4.43 -0.59 -1.36
C GLU A 51 -5.01 -0.54 0.05
N THR A 52 -6.22 -1.07 0.17
CA THR A 52 -6.90 -1.25 1.45
C THR A 52 -7.62 -2.59 1.50
N SER A 53 -7.81 -3.10 2.71
CA SER A 53 -8.67 -4.24 3.01
C SER A 53 -9.27 -4.08 4.40
N TYR A 54 -10.17 -4.98 4.78
CA TYR A 54 -10.42 -5.22 6.19
C TYR A 54 -9.25 -5.98 6.83
N MET A 55 -9.06 -5.81 8.14
CA MET A 55 -7.96 -6.44 8.89
C MET A 55 -8.04 -7.97 8.94
N ASP A 56 -9.18 -8.57 8.59
CA ASP A 56 -9.37 -10.02 8.47
C ASP A 56 -8.93 -10.60 7.10
N GLY A 57 -8.49 -9.72 6.18
CA GLY A 57 -8.06 -10.06 4.83
C GLY A 57 -9.17 -10.00 3.78
N THR A 58 -10.39 -9.60 4.14
CA THR A 58 -11.50 -9.46 3.19
C THR A 58 -11.59 -8.05 2.60
N ASN A 59 -12.39 -7.88 1.55
CA ASN A 59 -12.65 -6.58 0.90
C ASN A 59 -11.38 -5.84 0.43
N ARG A 60 -10.37 -6.59 -0.04
CA ARG A 60 -9.17 -6.02 -0.65
C ARG A 60 -9.55 -5.25 -1.92
N ARG A 61 -9.06 -4.01 -2.04
CA ARG A 61 -9.23 -3.17 -3.23
C ARG A 61 -8.09 -2.16 -3.36
N ILE A 62 -7.86 -1.74 -4.60
CA ILE A 62 -6.98 -0.61 -4.90
C ILE A 62 -7.70 0.68 -4.53
N LEU A 63 -7.08 1.49 -3.68
CA LEU A 63 -7.61 2.78 -3.21
C LEU A 63 -7.10 3.93 -4.07
N VAL A 64 -5.82 3.90 -4.43
CA VAL A 64 -5.16 4.89 -5.30
C VAL A 64 -4.24 4.16 -6.27
N LYS A 65 -4.28 4.52 -7.55
CA LYS A 65 -3.43 3.96 -8.62
C LYS A 65 -2.91 4.99 -9.62
N ASP A 66 -3.46 6.19 -9.57
CA ASP A 66 -3.17 7.29 -10.48
C ASP A 66 -2.29 8.31 -9.73
N ASP A 67 -1.43 9.02 -10.47
CA ASP A 67 -0.52 10.04 -9.93
C ASP A 67 0.37 9.57 -8.76
N LEU A 68 0.76 8.30 -8.79
CA LEU A 68 1.73 7.69 -7.89
C LEU A 68 3.04 7.40 -8.63
N GLY A 69 4.17 7.54 -7.94
CA GLY A 69 5.45 7.02 -8.41
C GLY A 69 6.14 6.16 -7.36
N LEU A 70 6.50 6.71 -6.19
CA LEU A 70 7.16 5.98 -5.11
C LEU A 70 6.47 6.21 -3.76
N PRO A 71 5.26 5.66 -3.54
CA PRO A 71 4.52 5.81 -2.29
C PRO A 71 5.23 5.07 -1.14
N ASN A 72 5.88 5.84 -0.27
CA ASN A 72 6.80 5.29 0.75
C ASN A 72 6.32 5.50 2.19
N GLY A 73 5.59 6.58 2.44
CA GLY A 73 5.02 6.89 3.75
C GLY A 73 3.52 6.82 3.71
N LEU A 74 2.90 6.36 4.81
CA LEU A 74 1.45 6.24 4.95
C LEU A 74 1.07 6.51 6.41
N THR A 75 0.03 7.30 6.63
CA THR A 75 -0.57 7.53 7.95
C THR A 75 -2.07 7.77 7.81
N TYR A 76 -2.82 7.48 8.86
CA TYR A 76 -4.25 7.73 8.94
C TYR A 76 -4.56 8.59 10.17
N ASP A 77 -5.24 9.71 9.97
CA ASP A 77 -5.81 10.51 11.06
C ASP A 77 -7.27 10.12 11.28
N SER A 78 -7.53 9.48 12.41
CA SER A 78 -8.86 9.03 12.81
C SER A 78 -9.81 10.17 13.15
N HIS A 79 -9.32 11.36 13.49
CA HIS A 79 -10.20 12.50 13.83
C HIS A 79 -10.80 13.12 12.57
N SER A 80 -9.99 13.28 11.52
CA SER A 80 -10.43 13.87 10.25
C SER A 80 -10.84 12.83 9.20
N SER A 81 -10.69 11.53 9.49
CA SER A 81 -10.89 10.42 8.53
C SER A 81 -10.02 10.56 7.28
N GLN A 82 -8.78 11.01 7.44
CA GLN A 82 -7.86 11.28 6.33
C GLN A 82 -6.74 10.25 6.27
N LEU A 83 -6.57 9.65 5.09
CA LEU A 83 -5.37 8.87 4.75
C LEU A 83 -4.39 9.78 4.02
N CYS A 84 -3.21 9.97 4.60
CA CYS A 84 -2.14 10.79 4.04
C CYS A 84 -0.97 9.90 3.63
N TRP A 85 -0.38 10.14 2.45
CA TRP A 85 0.80 9.42 1.98
C TRP A 85 1.90 10.39 1.53
N ALA A 86 3.13 9.92 1.62
CA ALA A 86 4.30 10.61 1.07
C ALA A 86 4.81 9.84 -0.14
N ASP A 87 4.84 10.51 -1.29
CA ASP A 87 5.41 10.00 -2.53
C ASP A 87 6.82 10.56 -2.74
N ALA A 88 7.82 9.67 -2.78
CA ALA A 88 9.23 10.04 -2.85
C ALA A 88 9.73 10.27 -4.28
N GLY A 89 8.88 10.11 -5.30
CA GLY A 89 9.26 10.37 -6.67
C GLY A 89 8.07 10.43 -7.58
N MET A 90 7.81 11.60 -8.17
CA MET A 90 7.04 11.64 -9.41
C MET A 90 7.83 10.86 -10.46
N LEU A 91 7.16 9.98 -11.21
CA LEU A 91 7.71 9.45 -12.45
C LEU A 91 8.13 10.66 -13.29
N VAL A 92 9.43 10.95 -13.32
CA VAL A 92 9.98 11.88 -14.30
C VAL A 92 9.74 11.18 -15.62
N GLN A 93 8.76 11.63 -16.40
CA GLN A 93 8.68 11.19 -17.78
C GLN A 93 10.04 11.51 -18.41
N PRO A 94 10.79 10.52 -18.91
CA PRO A 94 12.03 10.81 -19.60
C PRO A 94 11.72 11.79 -20.73
N TRP A 95 12.56 12.81 -20.89
CA TRP A 95 12.40 13.91 -21.85
C TRP A 95 12.59 13.49 -23.32
N TRP A 96 12.12 12.30 -23.73
CA TRP A 96 12.07 11.92 -25.13
C TRP A 96 10.63 11.65 -25.57
N ARG A 97 9.91 12.75 -25.83
CA ARG A 97 9.15 12.83 -27.08
C ARG A 97 9.98 13.67 -28.03
N GLY A 98 10.95 13.02 -28.68
CA GLY A 98 11.52 13.57 -29.91
C GLY A 98 10.39 13.71 -30.91
N GLY A 99 9.88 14.94 -31.06
CA GLY A 99 9.07 15.33 -32.18
C GLY A 99 9.99 15.66 -33.35
N ALA A 100 9.84 14.89 -34.43
CA ALA A 100 9.91 15.26 -35.84
C ALA A 100 9.88 13.96 -36.66
#